data_AF-A0A3N5TWI3-F1
#
_entry.id   AF-A0A3N5TWI3-F1
#
_cell.length_a   1.000
_cell.length_b   1.000
_cell.length_c   1.000
_cell.angle_alpha   90.00
_cell.angle_beta   90.00
_cell.angle_gamma   90.00
#
_symmetry.space_group_name_H-M   'P 1'
#
loop_
_entity.id
_entity.type
_entity.pdbx_description
1 polymer ?
#
loop_
_entity_poly.entity_id
_entity_poly.type
_entity_poly.pdbx_seq_one_letter_code
_entity_poly.pdbx_strand_id
1 'polypeptide(L)' 'MKRGPTGKNEILTIGDEKVRAFIPKPLPPAPPLILQGPIQTLLERALLALGRLDSVSTLLPGTDLFLYAYVR' A
#
# COMPACT_ATOMS: atom_id res chain seq x y z
N MET A 1 7.87 12.91 -7.42
CA MET A 1 6.43 13.02 -7.74
C MET A 1 5.79 14.03 -6.80
N LYS A 2 5.24 15.14 -7.31
CA LYS A 2 4.49 16.11 -6.49
C LYS A 2 3.03 15.68 -6.41
N ARG A 3 2.72 14.75 -5.50
CA ARG A 3 1.33 14.34 -5.25
C ARG A 3 0.66 15.45 -4.44
N GLY A 4 -0.43 16.02 -4.95
CA GLY A 4 -1.21 17.02 -4.22
C GLY A 4 -1.81 16.46 -2.92
N PRO A 5 -2.48 17.28 -2.11
CA PRO A 5 -3.05 16.84 -0.83
C PRO A 5 -4.03 15.67 -1.02
N THR A 6 -3.91 14.65 -0.15
CA THR A 6 -4.70 13.40 -0.15
C THR A 6 -5.96 13.48 0.74
N GLY A 7 -6.23 14.66 1.30
CA GLY A 7 -7.33 14.91 2.22
C GLY A 7 -7.32 16.36 2.69
N LYS A 8 -8.18 16.66 3.67
CA LYS A 8 -8.27 17.98 4.32
C LYS A 8 -8.21 17.80 5.83
N ASN A 9 -7.67 18.79 6.53
CA ASN A 9 -7.77 18.84 7.98
C ASN A 9 -8.98 19.67 8.36
N GLU A 10 -9.83 19.16 9.24
CA GLU A 10 -10.95 19.88 9.84
C GLU A 10 -10.74 19.99 11.35
N ILE A 11 -11.10 21.16 11.90
CA ILE A 11 -11.10 21.36 13.34
C ILE A 11 -12.46 20.93 13.84
N LEU A 12 -12.49 19.89 14.65
CA LEU A 12 -13.69 19.39 15.31
C LEU A 12 -13.60 19.77 16.79
N THR A 13 -14.73 20.12 17.40
CA THR A 13 -14.81 20.32 18.85
C THR A 13 -15.52 19.11 19.43
N ILE A 14 -14.83 18.35 20.28
CA ILE A 14 -15.35 17.17 20.97
C ILE A 14 -15.35 17.49 22.45
N GLY A 15 -16.52 17.67 23.05
CA GLY A 15 -16.63 18.21 24.40
C GLY A 15 -16.10 19.64 24.45
N ASP A 16 -15.05 19.87 25.25
CA ASP A 16 -14.37 21.16 25.41
C ASP A 16 -12.99 21.21 24.70
N GLU A 17 -12.63 20.17 23.94
CA GLU A 17 -11.35 20.08 23.25
C GLU A 17 -11.47 20.30 21.73
N LYS A 18 -10.57 21.12 21.19
CA LYS A 18 -10.42 21.31 19.73
C LYS A 18 -9.40 20.32 19.19
N VAL A 19 -9.86 19.41 18.33
CA VAL A 19 -9.02 18.43 17.66
C VAL A 19 -8.91 18.76 16.17
N ARG A 20 -7.72 18.58 15.60
CA ARG A 20 -7.50 18.71 14.15
C ARG A 20 -7.49 17.33 13.52
N ALA A 21 -8.63 16.93 12.95
CA ALA A 21 -8.79 15.63 12.31
C ALA A 21 -8.42 15.71 10.83
N PHE A 22 -7.61 14.76 10.35
CA PHE A 22 -7.34 14.61 8.92
C PHE A 22 -8.41 13.72 8.29
N ILE A 23 -9.17 14.28 7.35
CA ILE A 23 -10.20 13.60 6.59
C ILE A 23 -9.64 13.27 5.21
N PRO A 24 -9.37 11.99 4.89
CA PRO A 24 -8.88 11.60 3.59
C PRO A 24 -9.95 11.81 2.50
N LYS A 25 -9.52 11.94 1.24
CA LYS A 25 -10.46 11.88 0.11
C LYS A 25 -11.15 10.52 0.08
N PRO A 26 -12.48 10.47 -0.19
CA PRO A 26 -13.20 9.20 -0.23
C PRO A 26 -12.71 8.32 -1.39
N LEU A 27 -12.87 7.00 -1.22
CA LEU A 27 -12.64 6.02 -2.29
C LEU A 27 -13.98 5.65 -2.95
N PRO A 28 -14.00 5.39 -4.27
CA PRO A 28 -12.86 5.45 -5.20
C PRO A 28 -12.42 6.88 -5.53
N PRO A 29 -11.14 7.09 -5.92
CA PRO A 29 -10.68 8.41 -6.32
C PRO A 29 -11.41 8.89 -7.58
N ALA A 30 -11.65 10.20 -7.65
CA ALA A 30 -12.19 10.87 -8.83
C ALA A 30 -11.15 11.85 -9.41
N PRO A 31 -10.75 11.71 -10.69
CA PRO A 31 -11.13 10.64 -11.61
C PRO A 31 -10.56 9.26 -11.19
N PRO A 32 -11.14 8.16 -11.68
CA PRO A 32 -10.66 6.81 -11.38
C PRO A 32 -9.19 6.59 -11.78
N LEU A 33 -8.54 5.62 -11.12
CA LEU A 33 -7.19 5.21 -11.49
C LEU A 33 -7.17 4.62 -12.90
N ILE A 34 -6.27 5.11 -13.74
CA ILE A 34 -6.04 4.57 -15.09
C ILE A 34 -4.89 3.56 -15.01
N LEU A 35 -5.24 2.27 -14.97
CA LEU A 35 -4.29 1.15 -14.95
C LEU A 35 -4.11 0.59 -16.36
N GLN A 36 -3.42 1.33 -17.23
CA GLN A 36 -3.25 0.96 -18.64
C GLN A 36 -1.81 1.12 -19.09
N GLY A 37 -1.45 0.46 -20.19
CA GLY A 37 -0.14 0.56 -20.83
C GLY A 37 1.00 0.21 -19.87
N PRO A 38 2.03 1.06 -19.71
CA PRO A 38 3.20 0.74 -18.88
C PRO A 38 2.86 0.40 -17.42
N ILE A 39 1.84 1.04 -16.84
CA ILE A 39 1.42 0.78 -15.45
C ILE A 39 0.87 -0.64 -15.33
N GLN A 40 0.06 -1.07 -16.29
CA GLN A 40 -0.49 -2.42 -16.32
C GLN A 40 0.63 -3.47 -16.46
N THR A 41 1.58 -3.26 -17.38
CA THR A 41 2.71 -4.17 -17.54
C THR A 41 3.58 -4.28 -16.27
N LEU A 42 3.82 -3.16 -15.59
CA LEU A 42 4.56 -3.17 -14.32
C LEU A 42 3.78 -3.91 -13.22
N LEU A 43 2.47 -3.72 -13.15
CA LEU A 43 1.61 -4.41 -12.20
C LEU A 43 1.63 -5.94 -12.43
N GLU A 44 1.51 -6.39 -13.68
CA GLU A 44 1.57 -7.81 -14.04
C GLU A 44 2.92 -8.44 -13.67
N ARG A 45 4.03 -7.75 -13.94
CA ARG A 45 5.38 -8.21 -13.56
C ARG A 45 5.54 -8.31 -12.05
N ALA A 46 5.02 -7.32 -11.31
CA ALA A 46 5.05 -7.34 -9.84
C ALA A 46 4.21 -8.50 -9.29
N LEU A 47 3.01 -8.73 -9.82
CA LEU A 47 2.14 -9.84 -9.42
C LEU A 47 2.79 -11.20 -9.68
N LEU A 48 3.43 -11.38 -10.85
CA LEU A 48 4.16 -12.61 -11.17
C LEU A 48 5.33 -12.85 -10.19
N ALA A 49 6.08 -11.80 -9.86
CA ALA A 49 7.19 -11.90 -8.92
C ALA A 49 6.70 -12.29 -7.51
N LEU A 50 5.58 -11.71 -7.06
CA LEU A 50 4.95 -12.08 -5.79
C LEU A 50 4.48 -13.54 -5.79
N GLY A 51 3.78 -14.00 -6.84
CA GLY A 51 3.34 -15.40 -6.93
C GLY A 51 4.50 -16.40 -6.92
N ARG A 52 5.64 -16.05 -7.54
CA ARG A 52 6.87 -16.85 -7.47
C ARG A 52 7.46 -16.88 -6.06
N LEU A 53 7.47 -15.75 -5.35
CA LEU A 53 7.94 -15.67 -3.97
C LEU A 53 7.06 -16.54 -3.06
N ASP A 54 5.74 -16.42 -3.17
CA ASP A 54 4.78 -17.19 -2.38
C ASP A 54 5.00 -18.70 -2.62
N SER A 55 5.19 -19.11 -3.86
CA SER A 55 5.46 -20.52 -4.21
C SER A 55 6.80 -21.05 -3.68
N VAL A 56 7.84 -20.21 -3.60
CA VAL A 56 9.12 -20.63 -2.99
C VAL A 56 8.98 -20.72 -1.47
N SER A 57 8.20 -19.82 -0.85
CA SER A 57 7.97 -19.83 0.59
C SER A 57 7.23 -21.08 1.08
N THR A 58 6.35 -21.68 0.26
CA THR A 58 5.64 -22.93 0.60
C THR A 58 6.52 -24.18 0.47
N LEU A 59 7.56 -24.12 -0.34
CA LEU A 59 8.51 -25.22 -0.56
C LEU A 59 9.72 -25.15 0.39
N LEU A 60 9.91 -24.03 1.09
CA LEU A 60 11.00 -23.84 2.04
C LEU A 60 10.71 -24.57 3.35
N PRO A 61 11.56 -25.53 3.78
CA PRO A 61 11.45 -26.10 5.11
C PRO A 61 11.87 -25.06 6.16
N GLY A 62 10.94 -24.66 7.03
CA GLY A 62 11.20 -23.74 8.15
C GLY A 62 11.54 -22.31 7.71
N THR A 63 10.52 -21.46 7.58
CA THR A 63 10.67 -20.03 7.26
C THR A 63 11.54 -19.27 8.27
N ASP A 64 11.59 -19.74 9.51
CA ASP A 64 12.46 -19.28 10.59
C ASP A 64 13.96 -19.49 10.28
N LEU A 65 14.32 -20.67 9.76
CA LEU A 65 15.71 -21.00 9.40
C LEU A 65 16.19 -20.18 8.20
N PHE A 66 15.29 -19.94 7.23
CA PHE A 66 15.57 -19.11 6.06
C PHE A 66 15.81 -17.64 6.44
N LEU A 67 14.98 -17.07 7.31
CA LEU A 67 15.17 -15.70 7.81
C LEU A 67 16.48 -15.56 8.60
N TYR A 68 16.79 -16.56 9.45
CA TYR A 68 18.04 -16.59 10.22
C TYR A 68 19.30 -16.65 9.32
N ALA A 69 19.21 -17.27 8.15
CA ALA A 69 20.34 -17.39 7.22
C ALA A 69 20.65 -16.08 6.45
N TYR A 70 19.67 -15.20 6.22
CA TYR A 70 19.82 -14.04 5.33
C TYR A 70 19.67 -12.67 6.01
N VAL A 71 19.01 -12.58 7.16
CA VAL A 71 18.86 -11.34 7.92
C VAL A 71 19.72 -11.46 9.17
N ARG A 72 20.93 -10.90 9.12
CA ARG A 72 21.85 -10.80 10.27
C ARG A 72 21.92 -9.38 10.80
#